data_AF-A0AA35T3H9-F1
#
_entry.id   AF-A0AA35T3H9-F1
#
_cell.length_a   1.000
_cell.length_b   1.000
_cell.length_c   1.000
_cell.angle_alpha   90.00
_cell.angle_beta   90.00
_cell.angle_gamma   90.00
#
_symmetry.space_group_name_H-M   'P 1'
#
loop_
_entity.id
_entity.type
_entity.pdbx_description
1 polymer ?
#
loop_
_entity_poly.entity_id
_entity_poly.type
_entity_poly.pdbx_seq_one_letter_code
_entity_poly.pdbx_strand_id
1 'polypeptide(L)' 'RARRVCPSAIWSVTQRKLDQLDSAAVIGDLRVPPGNRLERLAGDRSGQHSIRVNDKYRICFVWTETGPVEVEITDYH' A
#
# COMPACT_ATOMS: atom_id res chain seq x y z
N ARG A 1 -16.87 -1.00 0.67
CA ARG A 1 -16.48 -1.77 1.89
C ARG A 1 -15.29 -1.15 2.63
N ALA A 2 -14.30 -0.53 1.97
CA ALA A 2 -13.14 0.12 2.63
C ALA A 2 -13.46 1.33 3.56
N ARG A 3 -14.47 2.15 3.25
CA ARG A 3 -14.81 3.38 4.01
C ARG A 3 -15.25 3.17 5.47
N ARG A 4 -15.64 1.95 5.88
CA ARG A 4 -16.11 1.67 7.25
C ARG A 4 -14.99 1.24 8.21
N VAL A 5 -13.84 0.84 7.69
CA VAL A 5 -12.70 0.30 8.47
C VAL A 5 -11.59 1.34 8.66
N CYS A 6 -11.52 2.31 7.75
CA CYS A 6 -10.43 3.27 7.67
C CYS A 6 -10.82 4.61 8.33
N PRO A 7 -10.24 4.98 9.49
CA PRO A 7 -10.52 6.25 10.15
C PRO A 7 -10.29 7.43 9.21
N SER A 8 -11.18 8.42 9.23
CA SER A 8 -11.05 9.63 8.38
C SER A 8 -9.70 10.32 8.55
N ALA A 9 -9.10 10.21 9.73
CA ALA A 9 -7.78 10.72 10.07
C ALA A 9 -6.65 10.27 9.12
N ILE A 10 -6.76 9.09 8.49
CA ILE A 10 -5.70 8.58 7.60
C ILE A 10 -5.99 8.80 6.12
N TRP A 11 -7.18 9.29 5.76
CA TRP A 11 -7.62 9.36 4.35
C TRP A 11 -6.68 10.19 3.48
N SER A 12 -6.24 11.36 3.96
CA SER A 12 -5.34 12.22 3.17
C SER A 12 -3.99 11.54 2.88
N VAL A 13 -3.43 10.83 3.86
CA VAL A 13 -2.17 10.11 3.69
C VAL A 13 -2.36 8.90 2.78
N THR A 14 -3.46 8.17 2.95
CA THR A 14 -3.83 7.04 2.09
C THR A 14 -4.01 7.48 0.65
N GLN A 15 -4.72 8.57 0.38
CA GLN A 15 -4.92 9.11 -0.97
C GLN A 15 -3.58 9.43 -1.65
N ARG A 16 -2.69 10.18 -0.97
CA ARG A 16 -1.35 10.48 -1.50
C ARG A 16 -0.55 9.23 -1.85
N LYS A 17 -0.71 8.16 -1.07
CA LYS A 17 -0.03 6.89 -1.30
C LYS A 17 -0.65 6.09 -2.44
N LEU A 18 -1.96 6.19 -2.64
CA LEU A 18 -2.63 5.63 -3.81
C LEU A 18 -2.22 6.37 -5.09
N ASP A 19 -2.09 7.70 -5.04
CA ASP A 19 -1.61 8.48 -6.18
C ASP A 19 -0.16 8.11 -6.56
N GLN A 20 0.70 7.88 -5.54
CA GLN A 20 2.06 7.35 -5.75
C GLN A 20 2.05 5.95 -6.35
N LEU A 21 1.15 5.08 -5.86
CA LEU A 21 1.01 3.72 -6.34
C LEU A 21 0.57 3.67 -7.81
N ASP A 22 -0.37 4.54 -8.20
CA ASP A 22 -0.88 4.68 -9.57
C ASP A 22 0.17 5.28 -10.53
N SER A 23 1.02 6.17 -10.02
CA SER A 23 2.06 6.84 -10.82
C SER A 23 3.36 6.03 -10.98
N ALA A 24 3.55 4.96 -10.22
CA ALA A 24 4.79 4.19 -10.21
C ALA A 24 4.93 3.37 -11.49
N ALA A 25 6.06 3.51 -12.19
CA ALA A 25 6.35 2.75 -13.40
C ALA A 25 6.94 1.38 -13.06
N VAL A 26 7.73 1.32 -11.98
CA VAL A 26 8.29 0.07 -11.45
C VAL A 26 8.11 0.01 -9.94
N ILE A 27 8.07 -1.21 -9.39
CA ILE A 27 7.89 -1.40 -7.95
C ILE A 27 8.97 -0.71 -7.11
N GLY A 28 10.16 -0.52 -7.69
CA GLY A 28 11.27 0.18 -7.05
C GLY A 28 10.99 1.64 -6.75
N ASP A 29 10.13 2.30 -7.52
CA ASP A 29 9.78 3.72 -7.35
C ASP A 29 9.12 3.95 -5.99
N LEU A 30 8.36 2.95 -5.51
CA LEU A 30 7.66 3.00 -4.22
C LEU A 30 8.60 2.95 -3.01
N ARG A 31 9.91 2.76 -3.20
CA ARG A 31 10.90 2.96 -2.13
C ARG A 31 11.10 4.43 -1.79
N VAL A 32 10.70 5.34 -2.68
CA VAL A 32 10.73 6.78 -2.48
C VAL A 32 9.29 7.30 -2.38
N PRO A 33 8.93 8.05 -1.33
CA PRO A 33 9.76 8.44 -0.19
C PRO A 33 10.07 7.26 0.75
N PRO A 34 11.18 7.32 1.52
CA PRO A 34 11.58 6.24 2.45
C PRO A 34 10.50 5.85 3.47
N GLY A 35 9.56 6.76 3.77
CA GLY A 35 8.41 6.51 4.65
C GLY A 35 7.41 5.49 4.09
N ASN A 36 7.46 5.16 2.80
CA ASN A 36 6.66 4.06 2.24
C ASN A 36 7.07 2.72 2.82
N ARG A 37 8.35 2.55 3.19
CA ARG A 37 8.88 1.31 3.77
C ARG A 37 8.35 0.08 3.02
N LEU A 38 8.53 0.11 1.70
CA LEU A 38 8.08 -0.94 0.79
C LEU A 38 8.57 -2.31 1.28
N GLU A 39 7.64 -3.23 1.46
CA GLU A 39 7.91 -4.57 2.00
C GLU A 39 7.25 -5.62 1.12
N ARG A 40 7.97 -6.71 0.83
CA ARG A 40 7.38 -7.90 0.21
C ARG A 40 6.84 -8.80 1.31
N LEU A 41 5.55 -9.14 1.23
CA LEU A 41 4.87 -9.96 2.23
C LEU A 41 5.21 -11.45 2.04
N ALA A 42 5.12 -12.21 3.14
CA ALA A 42 5.40 -13.63 3.20
C ALA A 42 4.22 -14.41 3.83
N GLY A 43 4.34 -15.75 3.89
CA GLY A 43 3.28 -16.62 4.42
C GLY A 43 2.03 -16.61 3.54
N ASP A 44 0.85 -16.50 4.16
CA ASP A 44 -0.45 -16.49 3.47
C ASP A 44 -0.62 -15.33 2.48
N ARG A 45 0.22 -14.30 2.59
CA ARG A 45 0.24 -13.13 1.70
C ARG A 45 1.44 -13.10 0.77
N SER A 46 2.13 -14.23 0.61
CA SER A 46 3.24 -14.37 -0.33
C SER A 46 2.86 -13.89 -1.72
N GLY A 47 3.74 -13.09 -2.34
CA GLY A 47 3.51 -12.48 -3.65
C GLY A 47 2.87 -11.09 -3.60
N GLN A 48 2.36 -10.67 -2.44
CA GLN A 48 1.92 -9.29 -2.21
C GLN A 48 3.07 -8.41 -1.72
N HIS A 49 2.86 -7.12 -1.84
CA HIS A 49 3.70 -6.05 -1.31
C HIS A 49 2.87 -5.13 -0.45
N SER A 50 3.53 -4.37 0.43
CA SER A 50 2.87 -3.33 1.20
C SER A 50 3.67 -2.04 1.27
N ILE A 51 2.95 -0.92 1.39
CA ILE A 51 3.50 0.39 1.78
C ILE A 51 2.80 0.90 3.04
N ARG A 52 3.58 1.53 3.92
CA ARG A 52 3.13 2.01 5.22
C ARG A 52 2.30 3.28 5.10
N VAL A 53 1.10 3.32 5.70
CA VAL A 53 0.29 4.55 5.82
C VAL A 53 0.66 5.29 7.11
N ASN A 54 0.63 4.58 8.23
CA ASN A 54 1.11 5.01 9.55
C ASN A 54 1.56 3.77 10.34
N ASP A 55 1.72 3.83 11.66
CA ASP A 55 2.18 2.66 12.43
C ASP A 55 1.23 1.46 12.30
N LYS A 56 -0.08 1.73 12.25
CA LYS A 56 -1.16 0.74 12.28
C LYS A 56 -1.61 0.23 10.90
N TYR A 57 -1.69 1.10 9.89
CA TYR A 57 -2.30 0.77 8.60
C TYR A 57 -1.27 0.59 7.48
N ARG A 58 -1.57 -0.32 6.55
CA ARG A 58 -0.79 -0.58 5.32
C ARG A 58 -1.70 -0.58 4.10
N ILE A 59 -1.19 -0.12 2.96
CA ILE A 59 -1.76 -0.44 1.66
C ILE A 59 -1.03 -1.69 1.18
N CYS A 60 -1.77 -2.74 0.85
CA CYS A 60 -1.22 -3.97 0.31
C CYS A 60 -1.75 -4.19 -1.11
N PHE A 61 -0.92 -4.79 -1.96
CA PHE A 61 -1.21 -4.96 -3.38
C PHE A 61 -0.35 -6.08 -3.97
N VAL A 62 -0.78 -6.65 -5.08
CA VAL A 62 0.06 -7.49 -5.94
C VAL A 62 0.67 -6.60 -7.02
N TRP A 63 1.97 -6.74 -7.29
CA TRP A 63 2.61 -6.03 -8.39
C TRP A 63 2.67 -6.93 -9.63
N THR A 64 2.15 -6.47 -10.76
CA THR A 64 2.16 -7.17 -12.04
C THR A 64 2.90 -6.35 -13.10
N GLU A 65 3.01 -6.90 -14.32
CA GLU A 65 3.59 -6.19 -15.46
C GLU A 65 2.78 -4.95 -15.87
N THR A 66 1.47 -4.94 -15.58
CA THR A 66 0.58 -3.82 -15.88
C THR A 66 0.41 -2.87 -14.70
N GLY A 67 1.12 -3.10 -13.59
CA GLY A 67 1.06 -2.29 -12.38
C GLY A 67 0.38 -2.99 -11.19
N PRO A 68 -0.08 -2.21 -10.19
CA PRO A 68 -0.62 -2.75 -8.95
C PRO A 68 -2.07 -3.24 -9.11
N VAL A 69 -2.37 -4.42 -8.57
CA VAL A 69 -3.71 -5.02 -8.52
C VAL A 69 -4.04 -5.51 -7.11
N GLU A 70 -5.30 -5.89 -6.86
CA GLU A 70 -5.77 -6.35 -5.54
C GLU A 70 -5.41 -5.37 -4.40
N VAL A 71 -5.55 -4.06 -4.68
CA VAL A 71 -5.15 -3.00 -3.77
C VAL A 71 -6.14 -2.91 -2.59
N GLU A 72 -5.63 -3.08 -1.39
CA GLU A 72 -6.41 -3.03 -0.15
C GLU A 72 -5.72 -2.24 0.96
N ILE A 73 -6.52 -1.65 1.86
CA ILE A 73 -6.02 -1.01 3.08
C ILE A 73 -6.30 -1.97 4.23
N THR A 74 -5.25 -2.42 4.90
CA THR A 74 -5.34 -3.36 6.03
C THR A 74 -4.89 -2.70 7.32
N ASP A 75 -5.58 -3.09 8.39
CA ASP A 75 -5.10 -2.88 9.76
C ASP A 75 -4.05 -3.96 10.04
N TYR A 76 -2.85 -3.54 10.42
CA TYR A 76 -1.73 -4.43 10.73
C TYR A 76 -1.65 -4.59 12.25
N HIS A 77 -2.76 -5.03 12.87
CA HIS A 77 -2.91 -5.46 14.25
C HIS A 77 -4.11 -6.38 14.40
#